data_AF-A0A932R9Y6-F1
#
_entry.id   AF-A0A932R9Y6-F1
#
_cell.length_a   1.000
_cell.length_b   1.000
_cell.length_c   1.000
_cell.angle_alpha   90.00
_cell.angle_beta   90.00
_cell.angle_gamma   90.00
#
_symmetry.space_group_name_H-M   'P 1'
#
loop_
_entity.id
_entity.type
_entity.pdbx_description
1 polymer ?
#
loop_
_entity_poly.entity_id
_entity_poly.type
_entity_poly.pdbx_seq_one_letter_code
_entity_poly.pdbx_strand_id
1 'polypeptide(L)'
;MELATTYEIAVPRDAIAKIARMGILGETFVDIDISQATGTPIENHGYLKSKPTASLQDQIRAAQALVEAAKAAANETPGDDKSPPHPPKPAR
;
A
#
# COMPACT_ATOMS: atom_id res chain seq x y z
N MET A 1 24.10 -5.74 -4.17
CA MET A 1 23.40 -6.73 -3.32
C MET A 1 24.08 -8.06 -3.53
N GLU A 2 24.29 -8.82 -2.46
CA GLU A 2 24.87 -10.16 -2.49
C GLU A 2 23.97 -11.07 -1.65
N LEU A 3 23.68 -12.27 -2.15
CA LEU A 3 22.91 -13.28 -1.43
C LEU A 3 23.89 -14.38 -1.01
N ALA A 4 24.32 -14.34 0.24
CA ALA A 4 25.15 -15.37 0.84
C ALA A 4 24.28 -16.28 1.71
N THR A 5 23.90 -17.45 1.17
CA THR A 5 23.07 -18.44 1.86
C THR A 5 23.77 -19.79 1.87
N THR A 6 23.53 -20.60 2.90
CA THR A 6 24.08 -21.96 2.99
C THR A 6 23.33 -22.98 2.12
N TYR A 7 22.24 -22.54 1.49
CA TYR A 7 21.38 -23.33 0.61
C TYR A 7 21.19 -22.58 -0.71
N GLU A 8 20.86 -23.34 -1.77
CA GLU A 8 20.59 -22.77 -3.07
C GLU A 8 19.25 -22.02 -3.05
N ILE A 9 19.30 -20.70 -3.27
CA ILE A 9 18.12 -19.86 -3.43
C ILE A 9 17.92 -19.61 -4.92
N ALA A 10 16.91 -20.25 -5.50
CA ALA A 10 16.56 -20.10 -6.90
C ALA A 10 15.63 -18.89 -7.09
N VAL A 11 16.18 -17.67 -7.05
CA VAL A 11 15.40 -16.45 -7.33
C VAL A 11 15.02 -16.40 -8.81
N PRO A 12 13.72 -16.36 -9.17
CA PRO A 12 13.31 -16.21 -10.57
C PRO A 12 13.80 -14.88 -11.16
N ARG A 13 14.27 -14.89 -12.41
CA ARG A 13 14.80 -13.70 -13.12
C ARG A 13 13.79 -12.57 -13.32
N ASP A 14 12.50 -12.87 -13.23
CA ASP A 14 11.39 -11.94 -13.39
C ASP A 14 10.80 -11.46 -12.05
N ALA A 15 11.41 -11.86 -10.93
CA ALA A 15 11.08 -11.34 -9.61
C ALA A 15 11.29 -9.82 -9.52
N ILE A 16 10.58 -9.19 -8.58
CA ILE A 16 10.61 -7.74 -8.39
C ILE A 16 11.28 -7.40 -7.08
N ALA A 17 12.38 -6.66 -7.16
CA ALA A 17 13.04 -6.07 -6.01
C ALA A 17 12.35 -4.77 -5.60
N LYS A 18 12.12 -4.59 -4.30
CA LYS A 18 11.53 -3.38 -3.72
C LYS A 18 12.37 -2.93 -2.53
N ILE A 19 12.41 -1.63 -2.29
CA ILE A 19 12.97 -1.10 -1.05
C ILE A 19 11.83 -1.05 -0.04
N ALA A 20 11.96 -1.80 1.05
CA ALA A 20 10.98 -1.85 2.13
C ALA A 20 11.59 -1.26 3.40
N ARG A 21 10.75 -0.74 4.28
CA ARG A 21 11.14 -0.26 5.60
C ARG A 21 10.29 -0.93 6.67
N MET A 22 10.92 -1.33 7.76
CA MET A 22 10.20 -1.82 8.92
C MET A 22 9.48 -0.66 9.62
N GLY A 23 8.19 -0.49 9.34
CA GLY A 23 7.43 0.67 9.80
C GLY A 23 7.96 1.99 9.22
N ILE A 24 7.70 3.10 9.93
CA ILE A 24 8.09 4.44 9.45
C ILE A 24 9.56 4.75 9.75
N LEU A 25 10.06 4.31 10.90
CA LEU A 25 11.39 4.68 11.44
C LEU A 25 12.38 3.51 11.53
N GLY A 26 11.99 2.30 11.17
CA GLY A 26 12.87 1.15 11.24
C GLY A 26 13.86 1.07 10.08
N GLU A 27 14.61 -0.03 10.08
CA GLU A 27 15.62 -0.29 9.07
C GLU A 27 15.02 -0.49 7.69
N THR A 28 15.81 -0.15 6.68
CA THR A 28 15.46 -0.28 5.26
C THR A 28 16.16 -1.50 4.68
N PHE A 29 15.41 -2.38 4.03
CA PHE A 29 15.89 -3.62 3.46
C PHE A 29 15.37 -3.81 2.05
N VAL A 30 16.00 -4.71 1.30
CA VAL A 30 15.53 -5.12 -0.02
C VAL A 30 14.58 -6.30 0.16
N ASP A 31 13.35 -6.13 -0.32
CA ASP A 31 12.35 -7.18 -0.40
C ASP A 31 12.30 -7.73 -1.84
N ILE A 32 12.34 -9.05 -1.99
CA ILE A 32 12.25 -9.72 -3.30
C ILE A 32 10.90 -10.42 -3.40
N ASP A 33 10.02 -9.85 -4.20
CA ASP A 33 8.68 -10.38 -4.45
C ASP A 33 8.71 -11.37 -5.62
N ILE A 34 8.48 -12.64 -5.30
CA ILE A 34 8.38 -13.74 -6.26
C ILE A 34 6.95 -14.22 -6.48
N SER A 35 5.95 -13.58 -5.85
CA SER A 35 4.56 -14.09 -5.80
C SER A 35 3.89 -14.24 -7.17
N GLN A 36 4.37 -13.52 -8.18
CA GLN A 36 3.89 -13.55 -9.57
C GLN A 36 4.99 -13.93 -10.55
N ALA A 37 6.13 -14.40 -10.06
CA ALA A 37 7.30 -14.72 -10.86
C ALA A 37 7.24 -16.18 -11.33
N THR A 38 7.61 -16.42 -12.60
CA THR A 38 7.60 -17.76 -13.22
C THR A 38 8.84 -18.04 -14.06
N GLY A 39 9.77 -17.08 -14.12
CA GLY A 39 10.99 -17.18 -14.90
C GLY A 39 11.97 -18.19 -14.34
N THR A 40 12.95 -18.54 -15.18
CA THR A 40 14.10 -19.35 -14.76
C THR A 40 14.90 -18.66 -13.65
N PRO A 41 15.69 -19.40 -12.86
CA PRO A 41 16.60 -18.80 -11.89
C PRO A 41 17.50 -17.74 -12.53
N ILE A 42 17.76 -16.67 -11.79
CA ILE A 42 18.68 -15.62 -12.20
C ILE A 42 20.13 -16.10 -12.12
N GLU A 43 20.94 -15.68 -13.06
CA GLU A 43 22.37 -15.96 -13.08
C GLU A 43 23.14 -15.07 -12.09
N ASN A 44 24.37 -15.49 -11.74
CA ASN A 44 25.28 -14.67 -10.95
C ASN A 44 25.50 -13.31 -11.63
N HIS A 45 25.49 -12.24 -10.83
CA HIS A 45 25.55 -10.85 -11.30
C HIS A 45 24.38 -10.41 -12.18
N GLY A 46 23.30 -11.20 -12.25
CA GLY A 46 22.07 -10.81 -12.93
C GLY A 46 21.35 -9.64 -12.26
N TYR A 47 20.49 -8.97 -13.02
CA TYR A 47 19.73 -7.80 -12.58
C TYR A 47 18.26 -8.12 -12.41
N LEU A 48 17.70 -7.77 -11.25
CA LEU A 48 16.26 -7.81 -11.00
C LEU A 48 15.61 -6.49 -11.36
N LYS A 49 14.35 -6.57 -11.83
CA LYS A 49 13.52 -5.37 -12.03
C LYS A 49 13.18 -4.78 -10.68
N SER A 50 13.17 -3.45 -10.58
CA SER A 50 12.76 -2.75 -9.36
C SER A 50 11.50 -1.93 -9.58
N LYS A 51 10.72 -1.74 -8.50
CA LYS A 51 9.63 -0.76 -8.48
C LYS A 51 10.06 0.49 -7.73
N PRO A 52 9.64 1.69 -8.18
CA PRO A 52 9.83 2.92 -7.44
C PRO A 52 9.25 2.77 -6.03
N THR A 53 10.03 3.18 -5.03
CA THR A 53 9.58 3.22 -3.64
C THR A 53 9.27 4.66 -3.26
N ALA A 54 8.12 4.89 -2.64
CA ALA A 54 7.73 6.22 -2.18
C ALA A 54 8.73 6.74 -1.13
N SER A 55 9.16 7.99 -1.26
CA SER A 55 10.03 8.62 -0.28
C SER A 55 9.28 8.88 1.03
N LEU A 56 10.02 9.14 2.12
CA LEU A 56 9.41 9.55 3.39
C LEU A 56 8.59 10.86 3.22
N GLN A 57 9.06 11.77 2.37
CA GLN A 57 8.36 13.02 2.09
C GLN A 57 7.03 12.78 1.37
N ASP A 58 6.98 11.82 0.44
CA ASP A 58 5.74 11.40 -0.22
C ASP A 58 4.75 10.80 0.78
N GLN A 59 5.25 10.00 1.73
CA GLN A 59 4.45 9.41 2.79
C GLN A 59 3.87 10.47 3.74
N ILE A 60 4.68 11.46 4.15
CA ILE A 60 4.23 12.58 5.00
C ILE A 60 3.16 13.39 4.28
N ARG A 61 3.36 13.69 2.99
CA ARG A 61 2.37 14.44 2.20
C ARG A 61 1.06 13.67 2.07
N ALA A 62 1.11 12.37 1.81
CA ALA A 62 -0.07 11.52 1.73
C ALA A 62 -0.82 11.48 3.07
N ALA A 63 -0.10 11.38 4.20
CA ALA A 63 -0.69 11.41 5.52
C ALA A 63 -1.39 12.75 5.82
N GLN A 64 -0.76 13.88 5.47
CA GLN A 64 -1.36 15.21 5.62
C GLN A 64 -2.64 15.35 4.80
N ALA A 65 -2.63 14.90 3.54
CA ALA A 65 -3.83 14.93 2.69
C ALA A 65 -4.99 14.13 3.28
N LEU A 66 -4.70 12.96 3.87
CA LEU A 66 -5.70 12.13 4.53
C LEU A 66 -6.27 12.80 5.79
N VAL A 67 -5.43 13.46 6.59
CA VAL A 67 -5.87 14.23 7.76
C VAL A 67 -6.80 15.38 7.36
N GLU A 68 -6.46 16.14 6.32
CA GLU A 68 -7.30 17.24 5.85
C GLU A 68 -8.63 16.74 5.27
N ALA A 69 -8.63 15.64 4.52
CA ALA A 69 -9.85 15.00 4.03
C ALA A 69 -10.76 14.54 5.19
N ALA A 70 -10.18 13.97 6.25
CA ALA A 70 -10.92 13.55 7.43
C ALA A 70 -11.53 14.74 8.20
N LYS A 71 -10.79 15.86 8.32
CA LYS A 71 -11.32 17.09 8.95
C LYS A 71 -12.48 17.68 8.15
N ALA A 72 -12.38 17.69 6.83
CA ALA A 72 -13.46 18.18 5.97
C ALA A 72 -14.72 17.33 6.13
N ALA A 73 -14.60 16.01 6.12
CA ALA A 73 -15.72 15.09 6.34
C ALA A 73 -16.35 15.22 7.75
N ALA A 74 -15.54 15.49 8.77
CA ALA A 74 -16.05 15.67 10.14
C ALA A 74 -16.83 16.99 10.33
N ASN A 75 -16.53 18.03 9.54
CA ASN A 75 -17.28 19.28 9.55
C ASN A 75 -18.61 19.21 8.80
N GLU A 76 -18.86 18.13 8.04
CA GLU A 76 -20.16 17.85 7.42
C GLU A 76 -20.99 16.92 8.33
N THR A 77 -21.59 17.47 9.40
CA THR A 77 -22.68 16.77 10.09
C THR A 77 -24.01 17.15 9.43
N PRO A 78 -24.86 16.18 9.02
CA PRO A 78 -26.12 16.46 8.36
C PRO A 78 -27.16 16.95 9.38
N GLY A 79 -27.30 18.26 9.50
CA GLY A 79 -28.44 18.89 10.17
C GLY A 79 -29.50 19.27 9.15
N ASP A 80 -30.42 18.35 8.82
CA ASP A 80 -31.81 18.70 8.48
C ASP A 80 -32.67 17.42 8.56
N ASP A 81 -33.09 17.06 9.79
CA ASP A 81 -34.18 16.12 10.02
C ASP A 81 -35.50 16.80 9.60
N LYS A 82 -35.84 16.70 8.33
CA LYS A 82 -37.22 16.85 7.87
C LYS A 82 -37.82 15.46 7.77
N SER A 83 -38.48 15.06 8.85
CA SER A 83 -39.30 13.87 8.92
C SER A 83 -40.23 13.77 7.69
N PRO A 84 -40.37 12.59 7.06
CA PRO A 84 -41.30 12.43 5.94
C PRO A 84 -42.75 12.56 6.43
N PRO A 85 -43.66 13.14 5.63
CA PRO A 85 -45.05 13.31 6.01
C PRO A 85 -45.71 11.93 6.22
N HIS A 86 -46.41 11.78 7.35
CA HIS A 86 -47.21 10.59 7.65
C HIS A 86 -48.27 10.34 6.55
N PRO A 87 -48.49 9.09 6.12
CA PRO A 87 -49.64 8.77 5.28
C PRO A 87 -50.95 8.89 6.08
N PRO A 88 -52.07 9.28 5.45
CA PRO A 88 -53.34 9.41 6.14
C PRO A 88 -53.87 8.03 6.55
N LYS A 89 -54.47 7.96 7.74
CA LYS A 89 -55.10 6.73 8.25
C LYS A 89 -56.27 6.31 7.34
N PRO A 90 -56.46 5.01 7.07
CA PRO A 90 -57.61 4.54 6.32
C PRO A 90 -58.89 4.70 7.16
N ALA A 91 -59.91 5.30 6.54
CA ALA A 91 -61.26 5.39 7.09
C ALA A 91 -61.86 3.98 7.22
N ARG A 92 -62.55 3.75 8.35
CA ARG A 92 -63.31 2.53 8.61
C ARG A 92 -64.78 2.88 8.68
#